data_AF-D3B5Z6-F1
#
_entry.id   AF-D3B5Z6-F1
#
_cell.length_a   1.000
_cell.length_b   1.000
_cell.length_c   1.000
_cell.angle_alpha   90.00
_cell.angle_beta   90.00
_cell.angle_gamma   90.00
#
_symmetry.space_group_name_H-M   'P 1'
#
loop_
_entity.id
_entity.type
_entity.pdbx_description
1 polymer ?
#
loop_
_entity_poly.entity_id
_entity_poly.type
_entity_poly.pdbx_seq_one_letter_code
_entity_poly.pdbx_strand_id
1 'polypeptide(L)'
;MSGNIMADIYVIRNLPYNLEEIKLQSLITQSFTQEQVQIVEYTQGFAGPKENVATRCYVKINKSSVDAFIDYMDGRPFVNSRGVEERSTLEKVIYYLSVARPANNKHNNTVETSKTYLSFLQQLNAPEVQPPSLESLVNSIEKKQQPTSLIIEELRKKKSGKKKSKYSKKGKG
;
A
#
# COMPACT_ATOMS: atom_id res chain seq x y z
N MET A 1 -13.42 2.73 -17.53
CA MET A 1 -12.99 3.58 -16.39
C MET A 1 -12.39 2.67 -15.34
N SER A 2 -11.07 2.45 -15.38
CA SER A 2 -10.36 1.63 -14.40
C SER A 2 -10.27 2.42 -13.10
N GLY A 3 -11.07 2.03 -12.10
CA GLY A 3 -10.97 2.55 -10.75
C GLY A 3 -9.53 2.39 -10.28
N ASN A 4 -8.89 3.52 -9.96
CA ASN A 4 -7.54 3.54 -9.43
C ASN A 4 -7.63 3.01 -8.00
N ILE A 5 -7.65 1.69 -7.83
CA ILE A 5 -7.47 1.05 -6.53
C ILE A 5 -6.14 1.59 -6.03
N MET A 6 -6.17 2.38 -4.96
CA MET A 6 -4.99 2.94 -4.32
C MET A 6 -4.11 1.78 -3.86
N ALA A 7 -3.18 1.39 -4.72
CA ALA A 7 -2.15 0.43 -4.43
C ALA A 7 -1.00 1.19 -3.78
N ASP A 8 -0.54 0.68 -2.66
CA ASP A 8 0.58 1.24 -1.94
C ASP A 8 1.88 0.79 -2.61
N ILE A 9 2.86 1.69 -2.65
CA ILE A 9 4.21 1.39 -3.13
C ILE A 9 5.08 1.08 -1.92
N TYR A 10 5.79 -0.03 -2.00
CA TYR A 10 6.77 -0.46 -1.01
C TYR A 10 8.14 -0.57 -1.66
N VAL A 11 9.19 -0.46 -0.84
CA VAL A 11 10.57 -0.70 -1.25
C VAL A 11 11.12 -1.88 -0.45
N ILE A 12 11.67 -2.85 -1.18
CA ILE A 12 12.47 -3.94 -0.65
C ILE A 12 13.92 -3.46 -0.64
N ARG A 13 14.52 -3.32 0.54
CA ARG A 13 15.91 -2.91 0.72
C ARG A 13 16.76 -4.07 1.23
N ASN A 14 18.07 -3.83 1.28
CA ASN A 14 19.07 -4.76 1.79
C ASN A 14 19.06 -6.12 1.06
N LEU A 15 18.82 -6.08 -0.25
CA LEU A 15 18.96 -7.25 -1.12
C LEU A 15 20.43 -7.39 -1.54
N PRO A 16 20.92 -8.62 -1.80
CA PRO A 16 22.27 -8.83 -2.29
C PRO A 16 22.60 -7.99 -3.50
N TYR A 17 23.79 -7.38 -3.49
CA TYR A 17 24.27 -6.53 -4.58
C TYR A 17 24.36 -7.28 -5.92
N ASN A 18 24.39 -8.61 -5.90
CA ASN A 18 24.45 -9.50 -7.05
C ASN A 18 23.14 -10.27 -7.31
N LEU A 19 22.06 -9.97 -6.57
CA LEU A 19 20.74 -10.53 -6.87
C LEU A 19 20.31 -10.03 -8.26
N GLU A 20 19.72 -10.90 -9.08
CA GLU A 20 19.22 -10.52 -10.41
C GLU A 20 17.71 -10.25 -10.34
N GLU A 21 17.22 -9.28 -11.12
CA GLU A 21 15.79 -8.94 -11.18
C GLU A 21 14.92 -10.16 -11.49
N ILE A 22 15.37 -11.01 -12.43
CA ILE A 22 14.64 -12.22 -12.84
C ILE A 22 14.47 -13.19 -11.66
N LYS A 23 15.52 -13.37 -10.83
CA LYS A 23 15.46 -14.27 -9.67
C LYS A 23 14.50 -13.74 -8.61
N LEU A 24 14.54 -12.43 -8.33
CA LEU A 24 13.60 -11.79 -7.43
C LEU A 24 12.16 -11.89 -7.96
N GLN A 25 11.96 -11.65 -9.26
CA GLN A 25 10.66 -11.74 -9.90
C GLN A 25 10.10 -13.16 -9.83
N SER A 26 10.88 -14.18 -10.22
CA SER A 26 10.47 -15.59 -10.13
C SER A 26 10.06 -15.96 -8.71
N LEU A 27 10.79 -15.47 -7.72
CA LEU A 27 10.54 -15.70 -6.31
C LEU A 27 9.25 -15.06 -5.81
N ILE A 28 8.93 -13.85 -6.28
CA ILE A 28 7.67 -13.19 -5.96
C ILE A 28 6.52 -13.93 -6.64
N THR A 29 6.70 -14.32 -7.91
CA THR A 29 5.65 -14.98 -8.71
C THR A 29 5.30 -16.40 -8.24
N GLN A 30 6.12 -17.02 -7.39
CA GLN A 30 5.80 -18.30 -6.75
C GLN A 30 4.62 -18.20 -5.77
N SER A 31 4.47 -17.04 -5.12
CA SER A 31 3.45 -16.85 -4.06
C SER A 31 2.43 -15.77 -4.41
N PHE A 32 2.74 -14.87 -5.34
CA PHE A 32 1.88 -13.74 -5.71
C PHE A 32 1.72 -13.62 -7.21
N THR A 33 0.53 -13.25 -7.68
CA THR A 33 0.32 -12.94 -9.09
C THR A 33 0.80 -11.53 -9.43
N GLN A 34 1.00 -11.25 -10.72
CA GLN A 34 1.39 -9.91 -11.19
C GLN A 34 0.34 -8.82 -10.86
N GLU A 35 -0.91 -9.22 -10.68
CA GLU A 35 -2.02 -8.34 -10.28
C GLU A 35 -1.95 -7.96 -8.79
N GLN A 36 -1.38 -8.85 -7.96
CA GLN A 36 -1.21 -8.62 -6.53
C GLN A 36 0.05 -7.82 -6.23
N VAL A 37 1.15 -8.14 -6.92
CA VAL A 37 2.47 -7.51 -6.72
C VAL A 37 3.11 -7.24 -8.08
N GLN A 38 3.43 -5.97 -8.33
CA GLN A 38 4.09 -5.54 -9.56
C GLN A 38 5.41 -4.84 -9.25
N ILE A 39 6.51 -5.30 -9.85
CA ILE A 39 7.80 -4.60 -9.78
C ILE A 39 7.72 -3.31 -10.62
N VAL A 40 7.89 -2.19 -9.95
CA VAL A 40 7.87 -0.84 -10.55
C VAL A 40 9.25 -0.47 -11.05
N GLU A 41 10.26 -0.65 -10.20
CA GLU A 41 11.64 -0.27 -10.45
C GLU A 41 12.58 -1.22 -9.72
N TYR A 42 13.62 -1.66 -10.41
CA TYR A 42 14.68 -2.48 -9.85
C TYR A 42 16.00 -1.75 -10.00
N THR A 43 16.70 -1.50 -8.90
CA THR A 43 18.04 -0.92 -8.91
C THR A 43 19.04 -1.97 -8.44
N GLN A 44 19.85 -2.45 -9.39
CA GLN A 44 20.95 -3.37 -9.11
C GLN A 44 21.99 -2.69 -8.22
N GLY A 45 22.36 -3.37 -7.14
CA GLY A 45 23.50 -3.00 -6.32
C GLY A 45 24.83 -3.22 -7.02
N PHE A 46 25.94 -2.86 -6.39
CA PHE A 46 27.28 -3.15 -6.92
C PHE A 46 28.28 -3.34 -5.79
N ALA A 47 29.31 -4.14 -6.04
CA ALA A 47 30.42 -4.29 -5.12
C ALA A 47 31.32 -3.06 -5.20
N GLY A 48 31.45 -2.33 -4.09
CA GLY A 48 32.38 -1.21 -3.96
C GLY A 48 33.69 -1.64 -3.31
N PRO A 49 34.74 -0.80 -3.38
CA PRO A 49 36.05 -1.09 -2.80
C PRO A 49 36.07 -1.05 -1.26
N LYS A 50 35.12 -0.34 -0.64
CA LYS A 50 34.98 -0.24 0.82
C LYS A 50 33.74 -0.95 1.33
N GLU A 51 32.61 -0.74 0.65
CA GLU A 51 31.31 -1.30 1.02
C GLU A 51 30.54 -1.69 -0.25
N ASN A 52 29.71 -2.71 -0.13
CA ASN A 52 28.80 -3.09 -1.19
C ASN A 52 27.55 -2.21 -1.12
N VAL A 53 27.13 -1.68 -2.26
CA VAL A 53 25.84 -1.01 -2.37
C VAL A 53 24.79 -2.10 -2.58
N ALA A 54 23.85 -2.22 -1.63
CA ALA A 54 22.78 -3.20 -1.71
C ALA A 54 21.82 -2.92 -2.87
N THR A 55 21.25 -4.00 -3.40
CA THR A 55 20.16 -3.94 -4.36
C THR A 55 18.88 -3.46 -3.67
N ARG A 56 18.03 -2.74 -4.42
CA ARG A 56 16.71 -2.31 -3.96
C ARG A 56 15.67 -2.49 -5.05
N CYS A 57 14.44 -2.79 -4.65
CA CYS A 57 13.34 -3.02 -5.57
C CYS A 57 12.08 -2.32 -5.07
N TYR A 58 11.47 -1.50 -5.92
CA TYR A 58 10.17 -0.88 -5.66
C TYR A 58 9.07 -1.76 -6.23
N VAL A 59 8.08 -2.06 -5.39
CA VAL A 59 6.93 -2.89 -5.75
C VAL A 59 5.64 -2.14 -5.45
N LYS A 60 4.67 -2.29 -6.35
CA LYS A 60 3.30 -1.85 -6.16
C LYS A 60 2.50 -3.05 -5.68
N ILE A 61 1.83 -2.91 -4.54
CA ILE A 61 1.11 -4.02 -3.92
C ILE A 61 -0.38 -3.67 -3.85
N ASN A 62 -1.23 -4.59 -4.26
CA ASN A 62 -2.66 -4.47 -4.08
C ASN A 62 -3.00 -4.50 -2.58
N LYS A 63 -3.91 -3.62 -2.14
CA LYS A 63 -4.26 -3.43 -0.73
C LYS A 63 -4.63 -4.73 -0.01
N SER A 64 -5.30 -5.66 -0.70
CA SER A 64 -5.70 -6.96 -0.14
C SER A 64 -4.53 -7.92 0.13
N SER A 65 -3.36 -7.66 -0.46
CA SER A 65 -2.18 -8.54 -0.42
C SER A 65 -1.01 -7.93 0.36
N VAL A 66 -1.20 -6.74 0.93
CA VAL A 66 -0.15 -6.02 1.66
C VAL A 66 0.36 -6.83 2.85
N ASP A 67 -0.52 -7.25 3.75
CA ASP A 67 -0.13 -7.95 4.98
C ASP A 67 0.58 -9.27 4.66
N ALA A 68 0.00 -10.06 3.75
CA ALA A 68 0.61 -11.31 3.28
C ALA A 68 1.98 -11.09 2.62
N PHE A 69 2.17 -9.98 1.90
CA PHE A 69 3.45 -9.66 1.28
C PHE A 69 4.48 -9.16 2.29
N ILE A 70 4.05 -8.41 3.31
CA ILE A 70 4.92 -8.00 4.43
C ILE A 70 5.44 -9.24 5.13
N ASP A 71 4.57 -10.17 5.53
CA ASP A 71 4.97 -11.42 6.19
C ASP A 71 5.88 -12.29 5.31
N TYR A 72 5.70 -12.23 3.98
CA TYR A 72 6.50 -13.00 3.04
C TYR A 72 7.88 -12.41 2.78
N MET A 73 8.01 -11.08 2.69
CA MET A 73 9.25 -10.42 2.26
C MET A 73 10.05 -9.76 3.38
N ASP A 74 9.40 -9.27 4.43
CA ASP A 74 10.11 -8.56 5.49
C ASP A 74 10.96 -9.53 6.32
N GLY A 75 12.23 -9.21 6.51
CA GLY A 75 13.21 -10.07 7.19
C GLY A 75 13.63 -11.32 6.42
N ARG A 76 13.18 -11.51 5.18
CA ARG A 76 13.49 -12.71 4.39
C ARG A 76 14.99 -12.82 4.10
N PRO A 77 15.63 -13.97 4.38
CA PRO A 77 17.05 -14.15 4.13
C PRO A 77 17.35 -14.34 2.64
N PHE A 78 18.39 -13.69 2.17
CA PHE A 78 19.00 -13.90 0.86
C PHE A 78 20.48 -14.20 1.03
N VAL A 79 21.02 -15.08 0.19
CA VAL A 79 22.44 -15.44 0.24
C VAL A 79 23.14 -14.80 -0.96
N ASN A 80 24.19 -14.03 -0.69
CA ASN A 80 25.01 -13.43 -1.74
C ASN A 80 26.04 -14.44 -2.28
N SER A 81 26.80 -14.07 -3.33
CA SER A 81 27.80 -14.95 -3.94
C SER A 81 28.95 -15.36 -3.01
N ARG A 82 29.12 -14.67 -1.87
CA ARG A 82 30.13 -14.98 -0.85
C ARG A 82 29.58 -15.90 0.25
N GLY A 83 28.33 -16.34 0.14
CA GLY A 83 27.68 -17.17 1.16
C GLY A 83 27.22 -16.39 2.39
N VAL A 84 27.24 -15.05 2.36
CA VAL A 84 26.75 -14.23 3.48
C VAL A 84 25.24 -14.06 3.35
N GLU A 85 24.54 -14.28 4.46
CA GLU A 85 23.10 -14.04 4.59
C GLU A 85 22.84 -12.54 4.83
N GLU A 86 22.01 -11.96 3.97
CA GLU A 86 21.51 -10.60 4.07
C GLU A 86 19.98 -10.66 4.18
N ARG A 87 19.41 -10.02 5.20
CA ARG A 87 17.95 -10.01 5.41
C ARG A 87 17.34 -8.79 4.76
N SER A 88 16.34 -8.99 3.91
CA SER A 88 15.63 -7.87 3.30
C SER A 88 14.79 -7.12 4.31
N THR A 89 14.57 -5.84 4.06
CA THR A 89 13.58 -5.04 4.79
C THR A 89 12.54 -4.52 3.81
N LEU A 90 11.28 -4.49 4.25
CA LEU A 90 10.18 -3.95 3.45
C LEU A 90 9.64 -2.68 4.10
N GLU A 91 9.71 -1.57 3.36
CA GLU A 91 9.26 -0.26 3.86
C GLU A 91 8.20 0.34 2.95
N LYS A 92 7.19 0.98 3.54
CA LYS A 92 6.21 1.75 2.77
C LYS A 92 6.85 3.04 2.25
N VAL A 93 6.68 3.33 0.96
CA VAL A 93 7.18 4.57 0.36
C VAL A 93 6.24 5.72 0.70
N ILE A 94 6.80 6.80 1.26
CA ILE A 94 6.04 7.94 1.78
C ILE A 94 5.74 9.00 0.69
N TYR A 95 6.46 8.96 -0.44
CA TYR A 95 6.30 9.89 -1.55
C TYR A 95 5.71 9.22 -2.81
N TYR A 96 5.06 10.01 -3.66
CA TYR A 96 4.50 9.52 -4.92
C TYR A 96 5.60 9.21 -5.95
N LEU A 97 5.69 7.96 -6.41
CA LEU A 97 6.54 7.54 -7.53
C LEU A 97 5.72 7.60 -8.83
N SER A 98 6.08 8.46 -9.78
CA SER A 98 5.46 8.45 -11.11
C SER A 98 5.82 7.14 -11.83
N VAL A 99 4.85 6.36 -12.32
CA VAL A 99 5.08 4.95 -12.73
C VAL A 99 5.59 4.80 -14.17
N ALA A 100 5.92 5.89 -14.87
CA ALA A 100 6.43 5.81 -16.24
C ALA A 100 7.87 5.27 -16.24
N ARG A 101 8.12 4.18 -16.98
CA ARG A 101 9.47 3.66 -17.28
C ARG A 101 10.06 4.46 -18.45
N PRO A 102 11.11 5.28 -18.26
CA PRO A 102 11.87 5.79 -19.39
C PRO A 102 12.81 4.70 -19.93
N ALA A 103 13.18 4.83 -21.21
CA ALA A 103 14.15 3.94 -21.85
C ALA A 103 15.50 3.98 -21.11
N ASN A 104 16.04 2.80 -20.82
CA ASN A 104 17.31 2.59 -20.13
C ASN A 104 18.43 3.44 -20.71
N ASN A 105 18.99 4.35 -19.91
CA ASN A 105 20.23 5.03 -20.25
C ASN A 105 21.35 4.48 -19.35
N LYS A 106 22.21 3.65 -19.92
CA LYS A 106 23.21 2.80 -19.23
C LYS A 106 24.37 3.58 -18.57
N HIS A 107 24.32 4.91 -18.55
CA HIS A 107 25.41 5.79 -18.13
C HIS A 107 25.09 6.72 -16.94
N ASN A 108 23.88 6.66 -16.35
CA ASN A 108 23.44 7.64 -15.34
C ASN A 108 23.27 7.01 -13.95
N ASN A 109 24.38 6.73 -13.25
CA ASN A 109 24.39 6.21 -11.88
C ASN A 109 24.65 7.27 -10.80
N THR A 110 24.43 8.56 -11.09
CA THR A 110 24.51 9.63 -10.06
C THR A 110 23.13 9.85 -9.42
N VAL A 111 23.10 10.11 -8.12
CA VAL A 111 21.86 10.35 -7.34
C VAL A 111 21.03 11.48 -7.97
N GLU A 112 21.70 12.46 -8.57
CA GLU A 112 21.11 13.60 -9.29
C GLU A 112 20.22 13.19 -10.48
N THR A 113 20.51 12.02 -11.07
CA THR A 113 19.73 11.45 -12.17
C THR A 113 18.69 10.44 -11.71
N SER A 114 18.68 10.11 -10.41
CA SER A 114 17.69 9.19 -9.85
C SER A 114 16.29 9.80 -9.97
N LYS A 115 15.37 9.00 -10.52
CA LYS A 115 13.95 9.33 -10.61
C LYS A 115 13.33 9.74 -9.27
N THR A 116 13.77 9.11 -8.19
CA THR A 116 13.33 9.42 -6.82
C THR A 116 13.73 10.85 -6.44
N TYR A 117 14.98 11.21 -6.71
CA TYR A 117 15.51 12.53 -6.42
C TYR A 117 14.82 13.62 -7.27
N LEU A 118 14.60 13.35 -8.56
CA LEU A 118 13.88 14.27 -9.44
C LEU A 118 12.42 14.45 -9.04
N SER A 119 11.72 13.36 -8.66
CA SER A 119 10.34 13.42 -8.18
C SER A 119 10.23 14.18 -6.85
N PHE A 120 11.23 14.04 -5.98
CA PHE A 120 11.30 14.78 -4.72
C PHE A 120 11.53 16.28 -4.96
N LEU A 121 12.48 16.65 -5.84
CA LEU A 121 12.69 18.04 -6.23
C LEU A 121 11.45 18.65 -6.89
N GLN A 122 10.72 17.89 -7.70
CA GLN A 122 9.48 18.35 -8.30
C GLN A 122 8.39 18.59 -7.25
N GLN A 123 8.31 17.77 -6.20
CA GLN A 123 7.40 17.98 -5.07
C GLN A 123 7.78 19.22 -4.24
N LEU A 124 9.07 19.44 -4.00
CA LEU A 124 9.53 20.65 -3.31
C LEU A 124 9.19 21.93 -4.06
N ASN A 125 9.21 21.88 -5.39
CA ASN A 125 8.89 23.01 -6.25
C ASN A 125 7.40 23.08 -6.64
N ALA A 126 6.57 22.13 -6.18
CA ALA A 126 5.15 22.17 -6.46
C ALA A 126 4.51 23.33 -5.69
N PRO A 127 3.62 24.11 -6.32
CA PRO A 127 2.94 25.20 -5.64
C PRO A 127 2.14 24.64 -4.45
N GLU A 128 2.28 25.27 -3.28
CA GLU A 128 1.53 24.86 -2.09
C GLU A 128 0.05 24.77 -2.41
N VAL A 129 -0.51 23.57 -2.23
CA VAL A 129 -1.95 23.36 -2.38
C VAL A 129 -2.60 24.14 -1.23
N GLN A 130 -3.33 25.20 -1.56
CA GLN A 130 -4.03 25.99 -0.56
C GLN A 130 -4.88 25.04 0.30
N PRO A 131 -4.84 25.18 1.64
CA PRO A 131 -5.64 24.34 2.51
C PRO A 131 -7.11 24.48 2.11
N PRO A 132 -7.88 23.37 2.14
CA PRO A 132 -9.29 23.40 1.75
C PRO A 132 -10.03 24.46 2.56
N SER A 133 -10.86 25.24 1.87
CA SER A 133 -11.68 26.26 2.52
C SER A 133 -12.57 25.64 3.60
N LEU A 134 -12.84 26.39 4.67
CA LEU A 134 -13.71 25.92 5.77
C LEU A 134 -15.06 25.40 5.25
N GLU A 135 -15.62 26.06 4.23
CA GLU A 135 -16.88 25.65 3.57
C GLU A 135 -16.81 24.26 2.94
N SER A 136 -15.67 23.89 2.36
CA SER A 136 -15.44 22.56 1.79
C SER A 136 -15.39 21.47 2.87
N LEU A 137 -14.89 21.83 4.06
CA LEU A 137 -14.88 20.97 5.24
C LEU A 137 -16.28 20.80 5.83
N VAL A 138 -17.05 21.89 5.97
CA VAL A 138 -18.43 21.84 6.47
C VAL A 138 -19.30 20.97 5.56
N ASN A 139 -19.23 21.17 4.24
CA ASN A 139 -19.97 20.36 3.26
C ASN A 139 -19.61 18.86 3.30
N SER A 140 -18.36 18.53 3.64
CA SER A 140 -17.90 17.14 3.77
C SER A 140 -18.37 16.49 5.08
N ILE A 141 -18.54 17.27 6.14
CA ILE A 141 -19.09 16.82 7.42
C ILE A 141 -20.60 16.64 7.31
N GLU A 142 -21.31 17.58 6.68
CA GLU A 142 -22.76 17.48 6.47
C GLU A 142 -23.14 16.30 5.58
N LYS A 143 -22.38 16.02 4.51
CA LYS A 143 -22.61 14.84 3.66
C LYS A 143 -22.35 13.49 4.34
N LYS A 144 -21.58 13.46 5.43
CA LYS A 144 -21.35 12.23 6.22
C LYS A 144 -22.41 12.00 7.31
N GLN A 145 -23.21 13.02 7.62
CA GLN A 145 -24.33 12.88 8.54
C GLN A 145 -25.57 12.41 7.77
N GLN A 146 -25.79 11.08 7.80
CA GLN A 146 -26.98 10.31 7.39
C GLN A 146 -26.90 9.61 6.01
N PRO A 147 -27.28 8.31 5.93
CA PRO A 147 -28.46 7.74 6.57
C PRO A 147 -28.21 6.74 7.70
N THR A 148 -29.14 6.81 8.64
CA THR A 148 -29.44 5.88 9.73
C THR A 148 -29.26 4.41 9.34
N SER A 149 -28.42 3.70 10.09
CA SER A 149 -28.29 2.25 9.99
C SER A 149 -29.66 1.57 10.13
N LEU A 150 -29.95 0.62 9.23
CA LEU A 150 -31.16 -0.23 9.20
C LEU A 150 -31.51 -0.83 10.59
N ILE A 151 -30.48 -1.03 11.42
CA ILE A 151 -30.56 -1.51 12.79
C ILE A 151 -31.42 -0.59 13.69
N ILE A 152 -31.32 0.75 13.51
CA ILE A 152 -32.06 1.72 14.33
C ILE A 152 -33.55 1.72 13.98
N GLU A 153 -33.92 1.49 12.72
CA GLU A 153 -35.32 1.37 12.29
C GLU A 153 -35.98 0.08 12.78
N GLU A 154 -35.27 -1.07 12.74
CA GLU A 154 -35.77 -2.34 13.29
C GLU A 154 -35.98 -2.29 14.81
N LEU A 155 -35.10 -1.59 15.54
CA LEU A 155 -35.22 -1.41 16.98
C LEU A 155 -36.42 -0.51 17.36
N ARG A 156 -36.79 0.47 16.52
CA ARG A 156 -37.99 1.29 16.72
C ARG A 156 -39.28 0.50 16.49
N LYS A 157 -39.33 -0.38 15.49
CA LYS A 157 -40.50 -1.25 15.22
C LYS A 157 -40.75 -2.28 16.32
N LYS A 158 -39.71 -2.75 17.03
CA LYS A 158 -39.86 -3.72 18.15
C LYS A 158 -40.38 -3.11 19.46
N LYS A 159 -40.27 -1.79 19.66
CA LYS A 159 -40.77 -1.12 20.89
C LYS A 159 -42.27 -0.81 20.87
N SER A 160 -42.94 -0.79 19.72
CA SER A 160 -44.38 -0.52 19.63
C SER A 160 -45.29 -1.76 19.80
N GLY A 161 -44.72 -2.98 19.84
CA GLY A 161 -45.47 -4.24 19.85
C GLY A 161 -45.82 -4.86 21.21
N LYS A 162 -45.60 -4.16 22.34
CA LYS A 162 -45.96 -4.69 23.67
C LYS A 162 -46.79 -3.71 24.47
N LYS A 163 -48.09 -3.66 24.20
CA LYS A 163 -49.07 -3.27 25.22
C LYS A 163 -50.39 -4.03 25.06
N LYS A 164 -50.72 -4.74 26.14
CA LYS A 164 -52.02 -5.31 26.55
C LYS A 164 -52.31 -6.77 26.18
N SER A 165 -51.99 -7.66 27.12
CA SER A 165 -52.96 -8.65 27.58
C SER A 165 -52.83 -8.86 29.09
N LYS A 166 -53.79 -8.29 29.84
CA LYS A 166 -54.21 -8.71 31.19
C LYS A 166 -55.57 -8.06 31.45
N TYR A 167 -56.66 -8.83 31.33
CA TYR A 167 -57.51 -9.21 32.46
C TYR A 167 -58.78 -9.98 32.02
N SER A 168 -59.17 -10.89 32.91
CA SER A 168 -60.25 -11.89 32.99
C SER A 168 -61.68 -11.52 32.54
N LYS A 169 -62.49 -12.55 32.23
CA LYS A 169 -63.82 -12.77 32.85
C LYS A 169 -64.46 -14.16 32.57
N LYS A 170 -64.81 -14.86 33.67
CA LYS A 170 -66.01 -15.69 33.98
C LYS A 170 -66.68 -16.61 32.92
N GLY A 171 -66.95 -17.85 33.36
CA GLY A 171 -68.13 -18.68 32.98
C GLY A 171 -67.97 -20.11 33.54
N LYS A 172 -68.60 -20.46 34.67
CA LYS A 172 -69.87 -21.21 34.82
C LYS A 172 -69.87 -22.57 34.11
N GLY A 173 -70.06 -23.63 34.91
CA GLY A 173 -70.25 -25.02 34.52
C GLY A 173 -69.88 -25.92 35.69
#